data_AF-A0A7S4IXE8-F1
#
_entry.id   AF-A0A7S4IXE8-F1
#
_cell.length_a   1.000
_cell.length_b   1.000
_cell.length_c   1.000
_cell.angle_alpha   90.00
_cell.angle_beta   90.00
_cell.angle_gamma   90.00
#
_symmetry.space_group_name_H-M   'P 1'
#
loop_
_entity.id
_entity.type
_entity.pdbx_description
1 polymer ?
#
loop_
_entity_poly.entity_id
_entity_poly.type
_entity_poly.pdbx_seq_one_letter_code
_entity_poly.pdbx_strand_id
1 'polypeptide(L)'
;TPEWRRVGTERCAAFMASRCLALLEDDGTFFDPSLNCVNDVDDTRRYVLNNTILHLCEAKMWKRARSLLFDVRWIMTRSTDGEGLVRDCDALAEGDQAVQLFRRAVQLALPAMRVDPRQLGGQLVGRLFDSTSEGRGDDDVRSDIRALLDGLESHSHDYGWWCPVSPTWERAELDFIRRLDGHDSAVQSVACDNSGKRIASGMWDGRAVIWNGV
;
A
#
# COMPACT_ATOMS: atom_id res chain seq x y z
N THR A 1 14.06 7.30 25.38
CA THR A 1 12.95 8.18 25.84
C THR A 1 12.43 7.66 27.16
N PRO A 2 12.07 8.53 28.13
CA PRO A 2 11.55 8.12 29.44
C PRO A 2 10.29 7.26 29.32
N GLU A 3 10.13 6.26 30.19
CA GLU A 3 9.04 5.28 30.15
C GLU A 3 7.65 5.92 30.23
N TRP A 4 7.48 6.95 31.06
CA TRP A 4 6.21 7.68 31.17
C TRP A 4 5.80 8.41 29.88
N ARG A 5 6.78 8.87 29.07
CA ARG A 5 6.47 9.46 27.75
C ARG A 5 5.99 8.38 26.77
N ARG A 6 6.57 7.17 26.83
CA ARG A 6 6.15 6.03 25.98
C ARG A 6 4.74 5.53 26.33
N VAL A 7 4.42 5.43 27.62
CA VAL A 7 3.08 5.01 28.07
C VAL A 7 2.03 6.08 27.75
N GLY A 8 2.38 7.37 27.86
CA GLY A 8 1.52 8.47 27.43
C GLY A 8 1.22 8.45 25.93
N THR A 9 2.24 8.22 25.10
CA THR A 9 2.06 8.14 23.64
C THR A 9 1.22 6.94 23.22
N GLU A 10 1.42 5.77 23.83
CA GLU A 10 0.63 4.56 23.52
C GLU A 10 -0.86 4.73 23.84
N ARG A 11 -1.20 5.36 24.98
CA ARG A 11 -2.59 5.66 25.33
C ARG A 11 -3.24 6.66 24.38
N CYS A 12 -2.51 7.71 23.99
CA CYS A 12 -2.99 8.67 23.00
C CYS A 12 -3.22 7.99 21.64
N ALA A 13 -2.26 7.16 21.19
CA ALA A 13 -2.39 6.40 19.95
C ALA A 13 -3.60 5.47 19.99
N ALA A 14 -3.84 4.75 21.10
CA ALA A 14 -5.01 3.88 21.25
C ALA A 14 -6.32 4.66 21.17
N PHE A 15 -6.39 5.84 21.81
CA PHE A 15 -7.55 6.72 21.69
C PHE A 15 -7.78 7.17 20.24
N MET A 16 -6.74 7.65 19.55
CA MET A 16 -6.84 8.10 18.15
C MET A 16 -7.22 6.95 17.22
N ALA A 17 -6.63 5.77 17.41
CA ALA A 17 -6.98 4.55 16.67
C ALA A 17 -8.46 4.21 16.84
N SER A 18 -8.99 4.23 18.07
CA SER A 18 -10.40 3.94 18.33
C SER A 18 -11.34 4.94 17.63
N ARG A 19 -10.97 6.22 17.58
CA ARG A 19 -11.77 7.25 16.90
C ARG A 19 -11.73 7.08 15.39
N CYS A 20 -10.56 6.78 14.83
CA CYS A 20 -10.43 6.52 13.40
C CYS A 20 -11.23 5.28 12.99
N LEU A 21 -11.16 4.19 13.77
CA LEU A 21 -11.95 2.98 13.52
C LEU A 21 -13.46 3.23 13.60
N ALA A 22 -13.92 3.99 14.61
CA ALA A 22 -15.33 4.35 14.72
C ALA A 22 -15.80 5.14 13.48
N LEU A 23 -14.99 6.10 13.00
CA LEU A 23 -15.30 6.86 11.78
C LEU A 23 -15.28 5.99 10.51
N LEU A 24 -14.50 4.91 10.48
CA LEU A 24 -14.53 3.93 9.38
C LEU A 24 -15.80 3.06 9.40
N GLU A 25 -16.35 2.80 10.59
CA GLU A 25 -17.55 1.99 10.80
C GLU A 25 -18.85 2.79 10.60
N ASP A 26 -18.84 4.09 10.93
CA ASP A 26 -20.03 4.95 10.99
C ASP A 26 -20.35 5.66 9.66
N ASP A 27 -19.41 5.68 8.69
CA ASP A 27 -19.52 6.54 7.51
C ASP A 27 -19.07 5.87 6.20
N GLY A 28 -19.55 6.40 5.06
CA GLY A 28 -19.15 6.07 3.68
C GLY A 28 -17.68 6.40 3.33
N THR A 29 -16.79 6.26 4.31
CA THR A 29 -15.33 6.40 4.21
C THR A 29 -14.73 5.38 3.26
N PHE A 30 -15.32 4.19 3.13
CA PHE A 30 -14.97 3.25 2.09
C PHE A 30 -15.50 3.75 0.74
N PHE A 31 -14.59 3.96 -0.20
CA PHE A 31 -14.89 4.57 -1.49
C PHE A 31 -15.04 3.54 -2.59
N ASP A 32 -15.98 3.78 -3.49
CA ASP A 32 -15.97 3.15 -4.81
C ASP A 32 -15.04 3.93 -5.73
N PRO A 33 -13.91 3.35 -6.19
CA PRO A 33 -13.00 4.01 -7.11
C PRO A 33 -13.64 4.39 -8.46
N SER A 34 -14.87 3.97 -8.76
CA SER A 34 -15.64 4.41 -9.93
C SER A 34 -16.20 5.84 -9.82
N LEU A 35 -16.39 6.35 -8.59
CA LEU A 35 -16.92 7.68 -8.36
C LEU A 35 -15.78 8.69 -8.54
N ASN A 36 -15.85 9.52 -9.57
CA ASN A 36 -14.76 10.43 -9.93
C ASN A 36 -14.72 11.72 -9.06
N CYS A 37 -14.97 11.62 -7.75
CA CYS A 37 -15.02 12.76 -6.82
C CYS A 37 -13.72 12.91 -6.02
N VAL A 38 -12.62 13.13 -6.74
CA VAL A 38 -11.29 13.44 -6.15
C VAL A 38 -11.29 14.76 -5.35
N ASN A 39 -12.32 15.60 -5.50
CA ASN A 39 -12.31 16.99 -5.02
C ASN A 39 -13.17 17.28 -3.78
N ASP A 40 -13.83 16.28 -3.16
CA ASP A 40 -14.67 16.50 -1.97
C ASP A 40 -14.44 15.45 -0.86
N VAL A 41 -13.16 15.13 -0.62
CA VAL A 41 -12.76 14.33 0.53
C VAL A 41 -12.62 15.28 1.72
N ASP A 42 -13.60 15.28 2.63
CA ASP A 42 -13.55 16.04 3.88
C ASP A 42 -12.24 15.78 4.63
N ASP A 43 -11.69 16.80 5.28
CA ASP A 43 -10.38 16.75 5.93
C ASP A 43 -10.31 15.65 7.00
N THR A 44 -11.45 15.35 7.64
CA THR A 44 -11.62 14.22 8.56
C THR A 44 -11.30 12.89 7.91
N ARG A 45 -11.82 12.63 6.71
CA ARG A 45 -11.61 11.38 5.97
C ARG A 45 -10.15 11.22 5.54
N ARG A 46 -9.55 12.30 5.03
CA ARG A 46 -8.12 12.29 4.66
C ARG A 46 -7.25 12.00 5.88
N TYR A 47 -7.59 12.55 7.04
CA TYR A 47 -6.90 12.27 8.29
C TYR A 47 -7.02 10.79 8.68
N VAL A 48 -8.23 10.24 8.69
CA VAL A 48 -8.50 8.83 9.04
C VAL A 48 -7.70 7.90 8.12
N LEU A 49 -7.79 8.06 6.79
CA LEU A 49 -7.09 7.19 5.85
C LEU A 49 -5.57 7.24 6.00
N ASN A 50 -5.00 8.41 6.30
CA ASN A 50 -3.55 8.56 6.42
C ASN A 50 -2.97 8.13 7.77
N ASN A 51 -3.79 8.04 8.82
CA ASN A 51 -3.28 7.86 10.18
C ASN A 51 -3.82 6.62 10.90
N THR A 52 -4.88 5.96 10.44
CA THR A 52 -5.47 4.82 11.17
C THR A 52 -4.46 3.71 11.41
N ILE A 53 -3.76 3.26 10.36
CA ILE A 53 -2.77 2.18 10.47
C ILE A 53 -1.62 2.59 11.38
N LEU A 54 -1.13 3.83 11.25
CA LEU A 54 -0.09 4.39 12.11
C LEU A 54 -0.51 4.38 13.59
N HIS A 55 -1.71 4.90 13.91
CA HIS A 55 -2.23 4.93 15.28
C HIS A 55 -2.39 3.52 15.85
N LEU A 56 -2.85 2.56 15.04
CA LEU A 56 -2.94 1.16 15.47
C LEU A 56 -1.57 0.56 15.76
N CYS A 57 -0.56 0.85 14.94
CA CYS A 57 0.82 0.44 15.16
C CYS A 57 1.40 1.08 16.44
N GLU A 58 1.26 2.39 16.62
CA GLU A 58 1.71 3.09 17.82
C GLU A 58 1.01 2.61 19.11
N ALA A 59 -0.24 2.14 18.99
CA ALA A 59 -1.01 1.50 20.04
C ALA A 59 -0.69 0.01 20.23
N LYS A 60 0.29 -0.54 19.51
CA LYS A 60 0.67 -1.97 19.50
C LYS A 60 -0.45 -2.94 19.11
N MET A 61 -1.43 -2.45 18.34
CA MET A 61 -2.57 -3.21 17.83
C MET A 61 -2.27 -3.83 16.46
N TRP A 62 -1.07 -4.42 16.30
CA TRP A 62 -0.53 -4.89 15.01
C TRP A 62 -1.46 -5.84 14.26
N LYS A 63 -2.11 -6.76 14.99
CA LYS A 63 -3.06 -7.72 14.39
C LYS A 63 -4.26 -7.01 13.76
N ARG A 64 -4.76 -5.95 14.40
CA ARG A 64 -5.90 -5.16 13.89
C ARG A 64 -5.46 -4.27 12.73
N ALA A 65 -4.27 -3.66 12.82
CA ALA A 65 -3.68 -2.91 11.72
C ALA A 65 -3.49 -3.78 10.47
N ARG A 66 -2.89 -4.97 10.63
CA ARG A 66 -2.71 -5.95 9.55
C ARG A 66 -4.04 -6.41 8.97
N SER A 67 -5.00 -6.76 9.82
CA SER A 67 -6.34 -7.16 9.37
C SER A 67 -7.03 -6.06 8.56
N LEU A 68 -6.86 -4.79 8.93
CA LEU A 68 -7.41 -3.66 8.18
C LEU A 68 -6.66 -3.46 6.86
N LEU A 69 -5.31 -3.58 6.85
CA LEU A 69 -4.51 -3.45 5.64
C LEU A 69 -4.90 -4.48 4.56
N PHE A 70 -5.32 -5.68 4.99
CA PHE A 70 -5.79 -6.77 4.12
C PHE A 70 -7.31 -6.76 3.89
N ASP A 71 -8.06 -5.82 4.46
CA ASP A 71 -9.49 -5.65 4.16
C ASP A 71 -9.63 -5.06 2.74
N VAL A 72 -10.37 -5.75 1.88
CA VAL A 72 -10.53 -5.36 0.47
C VAL A 72 -11.12 -3.96 0.33
N ARG A 73 -12.05 -3.56 1.21
CA ARG A 73 -12.63 -2.21 1.17
C ARG A 73 -11.58 -1.16 1.51
N TRP A 74 -10.69 -1.43 2.47
CA TRP A 74 -9.54 -0.55 2.77
C TRP A 74 -8.64 -0.43 1.55
N ILE A 75 -8.23 -1.55 0.95
CA ILE A 75 -7.37 -1.58 -0.24
C ILE A 75 -7.98 -0.79 -1.39
N MET A 76 -9.25 -1.03 -1.71
CA MET A 76 -9.93 -0.35 -2.82
C MET A 76 -10.15 1.14 -2.54
N THR A 77 -10.38 1.53 -1.28
CA THR A 77 -10.44 2.95 -0.89
C THR A 77 -9.09 3.63 -1.07
N ARG A 78 -8.01 2.96 -0.65
CA ARG A 78 -6.63 3.45 -0.79
C ARG A 78 -6.11 3.37 -2.22
N SER A 79 -6.82 2.73 -3.15
CA SER A 79 -6.40 2.67 -4.56
C SER A 79 -6.23 4.05 -5.20
N THR A 80 -6.93 5.06 -4.69
CA THR A 80 -6.84 6.47 -5.11
C THR A 80 -5.60 7.19 -4.57
N ASP A 81 -4.95 6.65 -3.54
CA ASP A 81 -3.69 7.14 -2.94
C ASP A 81 -2.73 5.97 -2.74
N GLY A 82 -2.14 5.49 -3.85
CA GLY A 82 -1.23 4.35 -3.83
C GLY A 82 0.02 4.57 -2.97
N GLU A 83 0.54 5.80 -2.90
CA GLU A 83 1.66 6.15 -2.01
C GLU A 83 1.23 6.04 -0.54
N GLY A 84 -0.02 6.39 -0.23
CA GLY A 84 -0.63 6.14 1.07
C GLY A 84 -0.69 4.68 1.43
N LEU A 85 -1.14 3.83 0.51
CA LEU A 85 -1.18 2.39 0.73
C LEU A 85 0.23 1.81 0.98
N VAL A 86 1.25 2.29 0.26
CA VAL A 86 2.64 1.88 0.50
C VAL A 86 3.12 2.32 1.89
N ARG A 87 2.77 3.54 2.34
CA ARG A 87 3.06 4.03 3.70
C ARG A 87 2.39 3.17 4.77
N ASP A 88 1.15 2.74 4.55
CA ASP A 88 0.44 1.85 5.46
C ASP A 88 1.16 0.49 5.58
N CYS A 89 1.65 -0.04 4.46
CA CYS A 89 2.47 -1.24 4.47
C CYS A 89 3.82 -1.03 5.19
N ASP A 90 4.51 0.08 4.95
CA ASP A 90 5.79 0.40 5.61
C ASP A 90 5.66 0.39 7.14
N ALA A 91 4.52 0.83 7.68
CA ALA A 91 4.24 0.80 9.11
C ALA A 91 4.10 -0.62 9.72
N LEU A 92 3.97 -1.66 8.88
CA LEU A 92 3.74 -3.05 9.29
C LEU A 92 4.77 -4.05 8.71
N ALA A 93 5.56 -3.65 7.72
CA ALA A 93 6.36 -4.57 6.91
C ALA A 93 7.52 -5.24 7.65
N GLU A 94 7.97 -4.72 8.80
CA GLU A 94 9.06 -5.34 9.56
C GLU A 94 8.64 -6.70 10.13
N GLY A 95 9.18 -7.77 9.54
CA GLY A 95 8.97 -9.15 9.98
C GLY A 95 7.71 -9.85 9.43
N ASP A 96 6.87 -9.15 8.67
CA ASP A 96 5.67 -9.74 8.04
C ASP A 96 5.88 -9.91 6.53
N GLN A 97 6.17 -11.15 6.11
CA GLN A 97 6.46 -11.48 4.71
C GLN A 97 5.25 -11.28 3.78
N ALA A 98 4.02 -11.51 4.26
CA ALA A 98 2.83 -11.28 3.46
C ALA A 98 2.63 -9.78 3.19
N VAL A 99 2.83 -8.93 4.22
CA VAL A 99 2.81 -7.46 4.06
C VAL A 99 3.90 -7.01 3.08
N GLN A 100 5.10 -7.59 3.13
CA GLN A 100 6.19 -7.24 2.20
C GLN A 100 5.86 -7.60 0.74
N LEU A 101 5.30 -8.78 0.49
CA LEU A 101 4.86 -9.19 -0.84
C LEU A 101 3.73 -8.28 -1.35
N PHE A 102 2.73 -8.03 -0.50
CA PHE A 102 1.62 -7.14 -0.81
C PHE A 102 2.10 -5.73 -1.15
N ARG A 103 2.91 -5.12 -0.27
CA ARG A 103 3.54 -3.80 -0.47
C ARG A 103 4.23 -3.72 -1.83
N ARG A 104 4.99 -4.74 -2.17
CA ARG A 104 5.74 -4.76 -3.40
C ARG A 104 4.85 -4.89 -4.64
N ALA A 105 3.80 -5.70 -4.56
CA ALA A 105 2.79 -5.75 -5.60
C ALA A 105 2.13 -4.37 -5.81
N VAL A 106 1.81 -3.66 -4.73
CA VAL A 106 1.29 -2.28 -4.78
C VAL A 106 2.30 -1.34 -5.43
N GLN A 107 3.58 -1.39 -5.06
CA GLN A 107 4.61 -0.53 -5.68
C GLN A 107 4.76 -0.76 -7.18
N LEU A 108 4.69 -2.02 -7.64
CA LEU A 108 4.70 -2.35 -9.06
C LEU A 108 3.38 -1.93 -9.77
N ALA A 109 2.29 -1.77 -9.02
CA ALA A 109 0.99 -1.34 -9.51
C ALA A 109 0.83 0.19 -9.59
N LEU A 110 1.66 0.98 -8.89
CA LEU A 110 1.53 2.45 -8.82
C LEU A 110 1.32 3.13 -10.17
N PRO A 111 2.05 2.80 -11.25
CA PRO A 111 1.82 3.45 -12.54
C PRO A 111 0.41 3.19 -13.10
N ALA A 112 -0.10 1.96 -12.94
CA ALA A 112 -1.44 1.59 -13.37
C ALA A 112 -2.52 2.31 -12.55
N MET A 113 -2.31 2.42 -11.23
CA MET A 113 -3.22 3.12 -10.32
C MET A 113 -3.33 4.62 -10.64
N ARG A 114 -2.23 5.26 -11.07
CA ARG A 114 -2.23 6.68 -11.50
C ARG A 114 -3.06 6.90 -12.76
N VAL A 115 -3.14 5.91 -13.65
CA VAL A 115 -3.99 5.95 -14.84
C VAL A 115 -5.44 5.68 -14.47
N ASP A 116 -5.67 4.63 -13.68
CA ASP A 116 -7.00 4.25 -13.21
C ASP A 116 -6.89 3.44 -11.90
N PRO A 117 -7.34 3.99 -10.75
CA PRO A 117 -7.31 3.31 -9.45
C PRO A 117 -7.96 1.94 -9.45
N ARG A 118 -8.98 1.74 -10.29
CA ARG A 118 -9.72 0.48 -10.45
C ARG A 118 -8.85 -0.68 -10.93
N GLN A 119 -7.69 -0.39 -11.50
CA GLN A 119 -6.76 -1.43 -11.93
C GLN A 119 -6.11 -2.15 -10.75
N LEU A 120 -6.08 -1.59 -9.54
CA LEU A 120 -5.35 -2.17 -8.40
C LEU A 120 -5.71 -3.64 -8.15
N GLY A 121 -7.00 -3.99 -8.11
CA GLY A 121 -7.43 -5.37 -7.87
C GLY A 121 -6.82 -6.34 -8.87
N GLY A 122 -6.93 -6.02 -10.17
CA GLY A 122 -6.29 -6.77 -11.24
C GLY A 122 -4.79 -6.90 -10.95
N GLN A 123 -4.12 -5.74 -10.81
CA GLN A 123 -2.68 -5.55 -10.56
C GLN A 123 -2.14 -6.43 -9.42
N LEU A 124 -2.90 -6.60 -8.34
CA LEU A 124 -2.56 -7.46 -7.22
C LEU A 124 -2.69 -8.94 -7.58
N VAL A 125 -3.84 -9.37 -8.12
CA VAL A 125 -4.06 -10.77 -8.52
C VAL A 125 -2.95 -11.24 -9.46
N GLY A 126 -2.67 -10.48 -10.52
CA GLY A 126 -1.71 -10.89 -11.54
C GLY A 126 -0.25 -11.00 -11.05
N ARG A 127 0.13 -10.25 -10.00
CA ARG A 127 1.51 -10.23 -9.46
C ARG A 127 1.72 -11.15 -8.26
N LEU A 128 0.65 -11.44 -7.53
CA LEU A 128 0.67 -12.29 -6.34
C LEU A 128 0.23 -13.72 -6.63
N PHE A 129 -0.39 -14.01 -7.78
CA PHE A 129 -0.91 -15.33 -8.13
C PHE A 129 0.06 -16.49 -7.81
N ASP A 130 1.31 -16.39 -8.29
CA ASP A 130 2.27 -17.49 -8.15
C ASP A 130 2.75 -17.70 -6.70
N SER A 131 2.65 -16.68 -5.85
CA SER A 131 2.94 -16.80 -4.42
C SER A 131 1.91 -17.67 -3.67
N THR A 132 0.78 -17.98 -4.31
CA THR A 132 -0.21 -18.93 -3.78
C THR A 132 0.09 -20.38 -4.16
N SER A 133 1.01 -20.63 -5.10
CA SER A 133 1.26 -21.98 -5.65
C SER A 133 1.86 -22.93 -4.60
N GLU A 134 1.46 -24.21 -4.64
CA GLU A 134 1.97 -25.23 -3.71
C GLU A 134 3.48 -25.43 -3.85
N GLY A 135 4.16 -25.65 -2.72
CA GLY A 135 5.60 -25.89 -2.67
C GLY A 135 6.49 -24.65 -2.79
N ARG A 136 5.93 -23.44 -2.74
CA ARG A 136 6.67 -22.17 -2.66
C ARG A 136 6.37 -21.43 -1.35
N GLY A 137 7.43 -20.93 -0.72
CA GLY A 137 7.35 -20.01 0.41
C GLY A 137 6.87 -20.63 1.72
N ASP A 138 6.52 -19.76 2.66
CA ASP A 138 5.93 -20.10 3.95
C ASP A 138 4.41 -20.34 3.79
N ASP A 139 3.90 -21.42 4.41
CA ASP A 139 2.50 -21.83 4.27
C ASP A 139 1.49 -20.82 4.83
N ASP A 140 1.85 -20.11 5.90
CA ASP A 140 0.99 -19.09 6.51
C ASP A 140 0.91 -17.87 5.58
N VAL A 141 2.05 -17.44 5.03
CA VAL A 141 2.13 -16.34 4.05
C VAL A 141 1.30 -16.68 2.80
N ARG A 142 1.42 -17.92 2.30
CA ARG A 142 0.67 -18.42 1.15
C ARG A 142 -0.84 -18.39 1.42
N SER A 143 -1.26 -18.79 2.61
CA SER A 143 -2.66 -18.76 3.04
C SER A 143 -3.22 -17.33 3.12
N ASP A 144 -2.45 -16.41 3.72
CA ASP A 144 -2.82 -15.00 3.82
C ASP A 144 -2.97 -14.33 2.45
N ILE A 145 -2.02 -14.56 1.54
CA ILE A 145 -2.09 -13.99 0.18
C ILE A 145 -3.25 -14.61 -0.60
N ARG A 146 -3.50 -15.92 -0.49
CA ARG A 146 -4.67 -16.55 -1.12
C ARG A 146 -5.97 -15.93 -0.62
N ALA A 147 -6.13 -15.77 0.69
CA ALA A 147 -7.32 -15.16 1.27
C ALA A 147 -7.55 -13.71 0.78
N LEU A 148 -6.46 -12.94 0.60
CA LEU A 148 -6.53 -11.62 -0.01
C LEU A 148 -7.04 -11.67 -1.47
N LEU A 149 -6.49 -12.57 -2.28
CA LEU A 149 -6.89 -12.70 -3.69
C LEU A 149 -8.35 -13.16 -3.82
N ASP A 150 -8.76 -14.17 -3.04
CA ASP A 150 -10.15 -14.63 -2.98
C ASP A 150 -11.09 -13.50 -2.56
N GLY A 151 -10.66 -12.65 -1.62
CA GLY A 151 -11.37 -11.46 -1.20
C GLY A 151 -11.56 -10.45 -2.34
N LEU A 152 -10.50 -10.17 -3.12
CA LEU A 152 -10.56 -9.24 -4.26
C LEU A 152 -11.50 -9.77 -5.37
N GLU A 153 -11.45 -11.08 -5.62
CA GLU A 153 -12.29 -11.78 -6.59
C GLU A 153 -13.78 -11.79 -6.21
N SER A 154 -14.07 -12.03 -4.94
CA SER A 154 -15.44 -12.09 -4.41
C SER A 154 -16.06 -10.72 -4.11
N HIS A 155 -15.25 -9.66 -4.03
CA HIS A 155 -15.76 -8.32 -3.77
C HIS A 155 -16.65 -7.85 -4.93
N SER A 156 -17.84 -7.34 -4.58
CA SER A 156 -18.73 -6.73 -5.57
C SER A 156 -18.16 -5.38 -5.97
N HIS A 157 -17.69 -5.28 -7.22
CA HIS A 157 -17.28 -4.02 -7.81
C HIS A 157 -18.45 -3.45 -8.62
N ASP A 158 -18.72 -2.14 -8.51
CA ASP A 158 -19.76 -1.47 -9.31
C ASP A 158 -19.34 -1.27 -10.78
N TYR A 159 -18.19 -1.84 -11.17
CA TYR A 159 -17.61 -1.82 -12.49
C TYR A 159 -17.03 -3.19 -12.87
N GLY A 160 -16.98 -3.48 -14.17
CA GLY A 160 -16.24 -4.64 -14.66
C GLY A 160 -14.73 -4.41 -14.53
N TRP A 161 -14.01 -5.39 -14.00
CA TRP A 161 -12.55 -5.36 -13.88
C TRP A 161 -11.92 -6.60 -14.51
N TRP A 162 -10.65 -6.48 -14.88
CA TRP A 162 -9.89 -7.60 -15.43
C TRP A 162 -9.24 -8.40 -14.30
N CYS A 163 -9.74 -9.61 -14.07
CA CYS A 163 -9.16 -10.56 -13.11
C CYS A 163 -8.32 -11.62 -13.86
N PRO A 164 -6.98 -11.59 -13.76
CA PRO A 164 -6.13 -12.62 -14.36
C PRO A 164 -6.35 -13.98 -13.72
N VAL A 165 -6.49 -15.03 -14.55
CA VAL A 165 -6.58 -16.43 -14.10
C VAL A 165 -5.22 -17.16 -14.10
N SER A 166 -4.15 -16.45 -14.42
CA SER A 166 -2.78 -16.99 -14.44
C SER A 166 -1.74 -15.87 -14.21
N PRO A 167 -0.49 -16.18 -13.81
CA PRO A 167 0.56 -15.19 -13.61
C PRO A 167 0.85 -14.45 -14.92
N THR A 168 0.45 -13.18 -15.00
CA THR A 168 0.52 -12.40 -16.26
C THR A 168 1.51 -11.23 -16.18
N TRP A 169 1.98 -10.86 -14.98
CA TRP A 169 2.82 -9.67 -14.76
C TRP A 169 4.09 -9.94 -13.97
N GLU A 170 4.95 -8.90 -13.91
CA GLU A 170 6.17 -8.92 -13.11
C GLU A 170 5.85 -9.25 -11.65
N ARG A 171 6.50 -10.30 -11.15
CA ARG A 171 6.15 -10.91 -9.88
C ARG A 171 6.65 -10.10 -8.69
N ALA A 172 5.82 -10.03 -7.65
CA ALA A 172 6.22 -9.41 -6.38
C ALA A 172 7.35 -10.20 -5.67
N GLU A 173 7.62 -11.45 -6.05
CA GLU A 173 8.68 -12.29 -5.47
C GLU A 173 10.09 -12.03 -6.02
N LEU A 174 10.26 -11.31 -7.13
CA LEU A 174 11.58 -11.15 -7.80
C LEU A 174 12.50 -10.19 -7.02
N ASP A 175 13.35 -9.32 -7.57
CA ASP A 175 14.03 -8.25 -6.78
C ASP A 175 13.66 -6.84 -7.29
N PHE A 176 12.65 -6.22 -6.68
CA PHE A 176 12.20 -4.85 -6.91
C PHE A 176 12.31 -4.17 -5.56
N ILE A 177 13.34 -3.34 -5.44
CA ILE A 177 13.75 -2.74 -4.16
C ILE A 177 13.01 -1.41 -3.95
N ARG A 178 12.95 -0.58 -5.00
CA ARG A 178 12.30 0.73 -4.97
C ARG A 178 12.17 1.29 -6.39
N ARG A 179 11.08 2.00 -6.63
CA ARG A 179 10.92 2.91 -7.77
C ARG A 179 10.97 4.35 -7.27
N LEU A 180 11.60 5.22 -8.05
CA LEU A 180 11.78 6.63 -7.74
C LEU A 180 10.98 7.44 -8.77
N ASP A 181 9.81 7.93 -8.36
CA ASP A 181 8.90 8.67 -9.22
C ASP A 181 9.05 10.17 -9.01
N GLY A 182 9.45 10.88 -10.06
CA GLY A 182 9.68 12.34 -10.01
C GLY A 182 10.04 12.98 -11.34
N HIS A 183 10.30 12.18 -12.38
CA HIS A 183 10.41 12.63 -13.75
C HIS A 183 9.13 12.33 -14.52
N ASP A 184 8.68 13.32 -15.29
CA ASP A 184 7.44 13.24 -16.06
C ASP A 184 7.66 12.63 -17.46
N SER A 185 8.87 12.13 -17.73
CA SER A 185 9.24 11.51 -19.01
C SER A 185 10.38 10.47 -18.82
N ALA A 186 10.91 9.91 -19.91
CA ALA A 186 12.02 8.93 -19.93
C ALA A 186 13.38 9.45 -19.40
N VAL A 187 13.76 9.03 -18.19
CA VAL A 187 15.06 9.35 -17.57
C VAL A 187 16.22 9.00 -18.50
N GLN A 188 17.11 9.96 -18.77
CA GLN A 188 18.25 9.75 -19.68
C GLN A 188 19.55 9.40 -18.95
N SER A 189 19.71 9.85 -17.70
CA SER A 189 20.93 9.65 -16.95
C SER A 189 20.64 9.43 -15.48
N VAL A 190 21.42 8.53 -14.88
CA VAL A 190 21.41 8.23 -13.45
C VAL A 190 22.86 8.16 -12.98
N ALA A 191 23.16 8.75 -11.83
CA ALA A 191 24.45 8.68 -11.16
C ALA A 191 24.27 8.41 -9.67
N CYS A 192 25.14 7.62 -9.05
CA CYS A 192 25.19 7.44 -7.61
C CYS A 192 26.38 8.22 -7.01
N ASP A 193 26.23 8.70 -5.79
CA ASP A 193 27.39 9.18 -5.04
C ASP A 193 28.27 7.99 -4.59
N ASN A 194 29.56 8.25 -4.34
CA ASN A 194 30.52 7.19 -3.97
C ASN A 194 30.15 6.46 -2.66
N SER A 195 29.22 7.01 -1.87
CA SER A 195 28.75 6.40 -0.63
C SER A 195 27.50 5.53 -0.81
N GLY A 196 26.87 5.55 -2.00
CA GLY A 196 25.61 4.88 -2.28
C GLY A 196 24.40 5.51 -1.58
N LYS A 197 24.57 6.64 -0.89
CA LYS A 197 23.51 7.28 -0.08
C LYS A 197 22.65 8.23 -0.90
N ARG A 198 23.13 8.67 -2.06
CA ARG A 198 22.37 9.55 -2.95
C ARG A 198 22.43 9.07 -4.38
N ILE A 199 21.28 9.17 -5.03
CA ILE A 199 21.13 8.92 -6.46
C ILE A 199 20.68 10.24 -7.09
N ALA A 200 21.32 10.63 -8.18
CA ALA A 200 20.89 11.73 -9.03
C ALA A 200 20.29 11.15 -10.31
N SER A 201 19.10 11.61 -10.68
CA SER A 201 18.51 11.33 -12.00
C SER A 201 18.30 12.63 -12.76
N GLY A 202 18.54 12.59 -14.07
CA GLY A 202 18.45 13.75 -14.94
C GLY A 202 17.61 13.50 -16.19
N MET A 203 16.85 14.52 -16.58
CA MET A 203 15.96 14.45 -17.73
C MET A 203 15.82 15.80 -18.48
N TRP A 204 15.41 15.72 -19.75
CA TRP A 204 14.97 16.80 -20.65
C TRP A 204 13.71 17.56 -20.19
N ASP A 205 13.03 17.09 -19.14
CA ASP A 205 11.94 17.82 -18.47
C ASP A 205 12.46 19.05 -17.71
N GLY A 206 13.78 19.30 -17.77
CA GLY A 206 14.46 20.40 -17.12
C GLY A 206 14.70 20.17 -15.64
N ARG A 207 14.44 18.96 -15.13
CA ARG A 207 14.63 18.61 -13.72
C ARG A 207 15.81 17.65 -13.56
N ALA A 208 16.54 17.89 -12.48
CA ALA A 208 17.43 16.91 -11.89
C ALA A 208 16.89 16.61 -10.48
N VAL A 209 16.61 15.33 -10.18
CA VAL A 209 16.07 14.92 -8.89
C VAL A 209 17.16 14.19 -8.11
N ILE A 210 17.32 14.57 -6.85
CA ILE A 210 18.22 13.90 -5.91
C ILE A 210 17.37 13.05 -4.97
N TRP A 211 17.70 11.77 -4.92
CA TRP A 211 17.06 10.78 -4.08
C TRP A 211 17.99 10.45 -2.93
N ASN A 212 17.45 10.45 -1.72
CA ASN A 212 18.16 9.89 -0.57
C ASN A 212 17.91 8.37 -0.55
N GLY A 213 18.98 7.58 -0.46
CA GLY A 213 18.92 6.17 -0.11
C GLY A 213 18.40 6.01 1.32
N VAL A 214 17.83 4.83 1.61
CA VAL A 214 17.35 4.46 2.96
C VAL A 214 18.53 4.18 3.88
#